data_AF-A0AA42YEF5-F1
#
_entry.id   AF-A0AA42YEF5-F1
#
_cell.length_a   1.000
_cell.length_b   1.000
_cell.length_c   1.000
_cell.angle_alpha   90.00
_cell.angle_beta   90.00
_cell.angle_gamma   90.00
#
_symmetry.space_group_name_H-M   'P 1'
#
loop_
_entity.id
_entity.type
_entity.pdbx_description
1 polymer ?
#
loop_
_entity_poly.entity_id
_entity_poly.type
_entity_poly.pdbx_seq_one_letter_code
_entity_poly.pdbx_strand_id
1 'polypeptide(L)' 'MDLSTDERAVLQRFAEKTRMAGGPRLGYVLRRRAVSAGGLDVDGALASLVGKGLLAASESGDFVFLTQQGVDALSA' A
#
# COMPACT_ATOMS: atom_id res chain seq x y z
N MET A 1 -5.28 -14.88 2.06
CA MET A 1 -5.65 -13.86 1.06
C MET A 1 -4.71 -14.02 -0.12
N ASP A 2 -5.23 -14.22 -1.33
CA ASP A 2 -4.37 -14.32 -2.52
C ASP A 2 -4.12 -12.91 -3.08
N LEU A 3 -2.84 -12.54 -3.16
CA LEU A 3 -2.38 -11.25 -3.69
C LEU A 3 -1.65 -11.49 -5.01
N SER A 4 -1.98 -10.69 -6.02
CA SER A 4 -1.27 -10.72 -7.31
C SER A 4 0.19 -10.27 -7.15
N THR A 5 1.02 -10.54 -8.16
CA THR A 5 2.42 -10.09 -8.18
C THR A 5 2.53 -8.58 -7.99
N ASP A 6 1.66 -7.80 -8.64
CA ASP A 6 1.65 -6.34 -8.56
C ASP A 6 1.19 -5.84 -7.18
N GLU A 7 0.15 -6.47 -6.59
CA GLU A 7 -0.32 -6.16 -5.24
C GLU A 7 0.76 -6.43 -4.19
N ARG A 8 1.47 -7.56 -4.32
CA ARG A 8 2.61 -7.88 -3.45
C ARG A 8 3.73 -6.87 -3.62
N ALA A 9 4.05 -6.45 -4.84
CA ALA A 9 5.08 -5.45 -5.09
C ALA A 9 4.73 -4.11 -4.43
N VAL A 10 3.48 -3.65 -4.55
CA VAL A 10 3.00 -2.42 -3.90
C VAL A 10 3.06 -2.53 -2.37
N LEU A 11 2.61 -3.65 -1.79
CA LEU A 11 2.69 -3.88 -0.35
C LEU A 11 4.14 -3.96 0.16
N GLN A 12 5.04 -4.61 -0.57
CA GLN A 12 6.46 -4.65 -0.23
C GLN A 12 7.09 -3.26 -0.22
N ARG A 13 6.68 -2.38 -1.15
CA ARG A 13 7.10 -0.96 -1.12
C ARG A 13 6.55 -0.23 0.10
N PHE A 14 5.30 -0.47 0.47
CA PHE A 14 4.75 0.05 1.73
C PHE A 14 5.54 -0.45 2.94
N ALA A 15 5.89 -1.75 2.99
CA ALA A 15 6.70 -2.34 4.05
C ALA A 15 8.09 -1.69 4.14
N GLU A 16 8.75 -1.48 3.00
CA GLU A 16 10.06 -0.84 2.92
C GLU A 16 10.03 0.61 3.42
N LYS A 17 9.06 1.41 2.94
CA LYS A 17 8.89 2.81 3.35
C LYS A 17 8.51 2.95 4.82
N THR A 18 7.60 2.11 5.30
CA THR A 18 7.20 2.11 6.71
C THR A 18 8.34 1.67 7.62
N ARG A 19 9.12 0.66 7.24
CA ARG A 19 10.32 0.22 8.00
C ARG A 19 11.34 1.35 8.15
N MET A 20 11.57 2.14 7.11
CA MET A 20 12.42 3.34 7.19
C MET A 20 11.86 4.42 8.13
N ALA A 21 10.54 4.43 8.37
CA ALA A 21 9.83 5.39 9.20
C ALA A 21 9.49 4.89 10.62
N GLY A 22 10.09 3.77 11.05
CA GLY A 22 9.89 3.19 12.38
C GLY A 22 8.87 2.04 12.46
N GLY A 23 8.40 1.53 11.31
CA GLY A 23 7.50 0.38 11.22
C GLY A 23 6.12 0.72 10.63
N PRO A 24 5.36 -0.30 10.20
CA PRO A 24 3.98 -0.12 9.71
C PRO A 24 3.09 0.37 10.85
N ARG A 25 2.36 1.45 10.60
CA ARG A 25 1.43 2.05 11.57
C ARG A 25 0.13 2.48 10.89
N LEU A 26 -0.95 2.43 11.66
CA LEU A 26 -2.26 2.86 11.19
C LEU A 26 -2.21 4.33 10.74
N GLY A 27 -2.81 4.63 9.59
CA GLY A 27 -2.84 5.98 9.04
C GLY A 27 -1.52 6.43 8.44
N TYR A 28 -0.51 5.55 8.31
CA TYR A 28 0.70 5.87 7.59
C TYR A 28 0.39 6.21 6.13
N VAL A 29 0.76 7.42 5.71
CA VAL A 29 0.44 7.97 4.41
C VAL A 29 1.64 7.86 3.45
N LEU A 30 1.37 7.42 2.23
CA LEU A 30 2.30 7.50 1.12
C LEU A 30 1.64 8.21 -0.06
N ARG A 31 2.45 8.92 -0.85
CA ARG A 31 2.00 9.34 -2.17
C ARG A 31 1.89 8.12 -3.07
N ARG A 32 0.83 8.06 -3.87
CA ARG A 32 0.62 7.02 -4.90
C ARG A 32 1.85 6.81 -5.79
N ARG A 33 2.48 7.91 -6.22
CA ARG A 33 3.72 7.85 -7.02
C ARG A 33 4.93 7.23 -6.30
N ALA A 34 4.96 7.27 -4.96
CA ALA A 34 6.07 6.71 -4.19
C ALA A 34 6.03 5.17 -4.15
N VAL A 35 4.87 4.57 -4.45
CA VAL A 35 4.71 3.12 -4.61
C VAL A 35 4.69 2.70 -6.08
N SER A 36 4.45 3.63 -7.01
CA SER A 36 4.65 3.45 -8.46
C SER A 36 6.13 3.48 -8.84
N ALA A 37 6.90 2.46 -8.45
CA ALA A 37 8.28 2.33 -8.88
C ALA A 37 8.37 1.42 -10.13
N GLY A 38 8.58 2.04 -11.30
CA GLY A 38 9.09 1.40 -12.52
C GLY A 38 8.12 0.42 -13.21
N GLY A 39 7.33 0.92 -14.18
CA GLY A 39 6.64 0.11 -15.19
C GLY A 39 5.51 -0.82 -14.73
N LEU A 40 5.32 -1.01 -13.43
CA LEU A 40 4.21 -1.76 -12.84
C LEU A 40 2.89 -1.00 -13.01
N ASP A 41 1.81 -1.72 -13.31
CA ASP A 41 0.44 -1.21 -13.26
C ASP A 41 0.00 -1.06 -11.79
N VAL A 42 0.52 0.00 -11.18
CA VAL A 42 0.31 0.31 -9.77
C VAL A 42 -1.10 0.82 -9.52
N ASP A 43 -1.77 1.34 -10.55
CA ASP A 43 -3.13 1.88 -10.42
C ASP A 43 -4.15 0.76 -10.19
N GLY A 44 -4.05 -0.34 -10.96
CA GLY A 44 -4.87 -1.52 -10.75
C GLY A 44 -4.59 -2.20 -9.41
N ALA A 45 -3.31 -2.37 -9.06
CA ALA A 45 -2.90 -2.98 -7.80
C ALA A 45 -3.35 -2.17 -6.58
N LEU A 46 -3.23 -0.84 -6.61
CA LEU A 46 -3.70 0.03 -5.53
C LEU A 46 -5.21 0.00 -5.39
N ALA A 47 -5.96 0.10 -6.50
CA ALA A 47 -7.41 0.02 -6.45
C ALA A 47 -7.89 -1.32 -5.87
N SER A 48 -7.23 -2.42 -6.24
CA SER A 48 -7.51 -3.74 -5.69
C SER A 48 -7.19 -3.84 -4.20
N LEU A 49 -6.01 -3.35 -3.76
CA LEU A 49 -5.63 -3.29 -2.34
C LEU A 49 -6.59 -2.42 -1.50
N VAL A 50 -7.13 -1.36 -2.10
CA VAL A 50 -8.17 -0.53 -1.48
C VAL A 50 -9.50 -1.28 -1.38
N GLY A 51 -9.94 -1.95 -2.45
CA GLY A 51 -11.15 -2.79 -2.44
C GLY A 51 -11.04 -3.97 -1.47
N LYS A 52 -9.81 -4.46 -1.25
CA LYS A 52 -9.45 -5.50 -0.28
C LYS A 52 -9.37 -4.99 1.16
N GLY A 53 -9.47 -3.68 1.40
CA GLY A 53 -9.44 -3.08 2.74
C GLY A 53 -8.04 -2.94 3.36
N LEU A 54 -6.97 -3.25 2.62
CA LEU A 54 -5.59 -3.16 3.10
C LEU A 54 -5.03 -1.74 3.04
N LEU A 55 -5.52 -0.96 2.07
CA LEU A 55 -5.19 0.45 1.89
C LEU A 55 -6.47 1.28 1.83
N ALA A 56 -6.37 2.56 2.12
CA ALA A 56 -7.40 3.55 1.81
C ALA A 56 -6.80 4.60 0.89
N ALA A 57 -7.59 5.15 -0.04
CA ALA A 57 -7.16 6.27 -0.88
C ALA A 57 -7.78 7.57 -0.38
N SER A 58 -7.07 8.69 -0.51
CA SER A 58 -7.64 10.03 -0.31
C SER A 58 -8.67 10.35 -1.40
N GLU A 59 -9.58 11.30 -1.16
CA GLU A 59 -10.54 11.78 -2.17
C GLU A 59 -9.87 12.22 -3.48
N SER A 60 -8.69 12.84 -3.42
CA SER A 60 -7.91 13.24 -4.60
C SER A 60 -7.21 12.08 -5.32
N GLY A 61 -7.13 10.91 -4.70
CA GLY A 61 -6.38 9.74 -5.22
C GLY A 61 -4.85 9.87 -5.22
N ASP A 62 -4.30 11.01 -4.80
CA ASP A 62 -2.86 11.28 -4.72
C ASP A 62 -2.17 10.56 -3.55
N PHE A 63 -2.92 10.30 -2.48
CA PHE A 63 -2.42 9.69 -1.26
C PHE A 63 -3.13 8.38 -0.95
N VAL A 64 -2.36 7.47 -0.37
CA VAL A 64 -2.82 6.17 0.09
C VAL A 64 -2.36 5.95 1.53
N PHE A 65 -3.26 5.40 2.34
CA PHE A 65 -3.10 5.22 3.77
C PHE A 65 -3.14 3.74 4.12
N LEU A 66 -2.28 3.32 5.03
CA LEU A 66 -2.35 2.00 5.65
C LEU A 66 -3.55 1.92 6.59
N THR A 67 -4.43 0.94 6.33
CA THR A 67 -5.51 0.57 7.25
C THR A 67 -4.98 -0.38 8.32
N GLN A 68 -5.83 -0.71 9.31
CA GLN A 68 -5.46 -1.70 10.32
C GLN A 68 -5.15 -3.05 9.68
N GLN A 69 -5.99 -3.52 8.76
CA GLN A 69 -5.76 -4.77 8.03
C GLN A 69 -4.46 -4.75 7.22
N GLY A 70 -4.11 -3.61 6.61
CA GLY A 70 -2.84 -3.47 5.93
C GLY A 70 -1.63 -3.56 6.87
N VAL A 71 -1.73 -2.97 8.06
CA VAL A 71 -0.68 -3.09 9.09
C VAL A 71 -0.52 -4.53 9.54
N ASP A 72 -1.63 -5.23 9.80
CA ASP A 72 -1.61 -6.64 10.18
C ASP A 72 -1.02 -7.51 9.06
N ALA A 73 -1.37 -7.25 7.80
CA ALA A 73 -0.82 -7.96 6.65
C ALA A 73 0.67 -7.70 6.40
N LEU A 74 1.20 -6.54 6.83
CA LEU A 74 2.63 -6.23 6.77
C LEU A 74 3.43 -6.70 7.98
N SER A 75 2.75 -7.02 9.08
CA SER A 75 3.35 -7.45 10.35
C SER A 75 3.28 -8.95 10.58
N ALA A 76 2.45 -9.67 9.82
CA ALA A 76 2.33 -11.13 9.80
C ALA A 76 3.49 -11.79 9.01
#